data_AF-J0KLV7-F1
#
_entry.id   AF-J0KLV7-F1
#
_cell.length_a   1.000
_cell.length_b   1.000
_cell.length_c   1.000
_cell.angle_alpha   90.00
_cell.angle_beta   90.00
_cell.angle_gamma   90.00
#
_symmetry.space_group_name_H-M   'P 1'
#
loop_
_entity.id
_entity.type
_entity.pdbx_description
1 polymer ?
#
loop_
_entity_poly.entity_id
_entity_poly.type
_entity_poly.pdbx_seq_one_letter_code
_entity_poly.pdbx_strand_id
1 'polypeptide(L)'
;MFFVFGPSGQMYRGGAENLSSVAPVRRVQRPQALRTRSLDEQALPELPVQPAAHPVAPPVNLRLQDAVSAYAQTEQGPQQARKPLTLVSDVMTQEALTVPPEAMVNDAWQTLAEHHVAQAPVVDAQGRVVGLLLRADMAPLDLLPEPGAVKQAIDLARRPVAEVMVSPVPAVAADTELRRVAAVLLDTGLPGLP
;
A
#
# COMPACT_ATOMS: atom_id res chain seq x y z
N MET A 1 -2.40 31.58 -18.16
CA MET A 1 -2.34 30.92 -19.48
C MET A 1 -1.99 29.46 -19.23
N PHE A 2 -2.86 28.53 -19.62
CA PHE A 2 -2.81 27.10 -19.34
C PHE A 2 -2.54 26.32 -20.62
N PHE A 3 -1.94 25.14 -20.46
CA PHE A 3 -1.57 24.25 -21.55
C PHE A 3 -2.05 22.84 -21.21
N VAL A 4 -2.63 22.12 -22.18
CA VAL A 4 -3.02 20.70 -22.03
C VAL A 4 -2.31 19.90 -23.12
N PHE A 5 -1.75 18.75 -22.76
CA PHE A 5 -1.02 17.87 -23.67
C PHE A 5 -1.65 16.48 -23.67
N GLY A 6 -1.68 15.85 -24.84
CA GLY A 6 -2.19 14.51 -25.07
C GLY A 6 -1.17 13.64 -25.83
N PRO A 7 -1.55 12.40 -26.17
CA PRO A 7 -0.65 11.40 -26.75
C PRO A 7 -0.05 11.78 -28.12
N SER A 8 -0.62 12.76 -28.81
CA SER A 8 -0.14 13.29 -30.10
C SER A 8 0.44 14.71 -30.02
N GLY A 9 0.59 15.27 -28.81
CA GLY A 9 1.17 16.60 -28.59
C GLY A 9 0.24 17.58 -27.88
N GLN A 10 0.47 18.87 -28.07
CA GLN A 10 -0.24 19.92 -27.34
C GLN A 10 -1.69 20.06 -27.84
N MET A 11 -2.66 19.85 -26.95
CA MET A 11 -4.09 19.88 -27.25
C MET A 11 -4.75 21.22 -26.92
N TYR A 12 -4.18 22.04 -26.03
CA TYR A 12 -4.77 23.33 -25.66
C TYR A 12 -3.73 24.38 -25.21
N ARG A 13 -4.00 25.67 -25.48
CA ARG A 13 -3.31 26.84 -24.91
C ARG A 13 -4.29 28.01 -24.74
N GLY A 14 -4.51 28.50 -23.52
CA GLY A 14 -5.43 29.63 -23.30
C GLY A 14 -5.72 29.98 -21.84
N GLY A 15 -6.76 30.76 -21.57
CA GLY A 15 -7.21 31.08 -20.21
C GLY A 15 -8.01 29.95 -19.54
N ALA A 16 -8.23 30.03 -18.23
CA ALA A 16 -8.95 28.99 -17.47
C ALA A 16 -10.43 28.90 -17.87
N GLU A 17 -11.00 30.00 -18.32
CA GLU A 17 -12.39 30.16 -18.76
C GLU A 17 -12.78 29.21 -19.91
N ASN A 18 -11.79 28.76 -20.69
CA ASN A 18 -11.98 27.89 -21.84
C ASN A 18 -11.52 26.44 -21.61
N LEU A 19 -11.01 26.10 -20.42
CA LEU A 19 -10.55 24.73 -20.10
C LEU A 19 -11.70 23.70 -20.09
N SER A 20 -12.91 24.13 -19.74
CA SER A 20 -14.10 23.25 -19.66
C SER A 20 -14.59 22.75 -21.01
N SER A 21 -14.12 23.34 -22.13
CA SER A 21 -14.43 22.90 -23.49
C SER A 21 -13.53 21.77 -23.98
N VAL A 22 -12.42 21.47 -23.28
CA VAL A 22 -11.57 20.31 -23.56
C VAL A 22 -12.30 19.05 -23.09
N ALA A 23 -12.68 18.19 -24.04
CA ALA A 23 -13.48 17.00 -23.74
C ALA A 23 -12.78 16.11 -22.69
N PRO A 24 -13.47 15.70 -21.61
CA PRO A 24 -12.88 14.81 -20.61
C PRO A 24 -12.58 13.45 -21.25
N VAL A 25 -11.39 12.92 -21.01
CA VAL A 25 -11.03 11.56 -21.42
C VAL A 25 -11.91 10.60 -20.63
N ARG A 26 -12.93 10.04 -21.28
CA ARG A 26 -13.79 9.02 -20.66
C ARG A 26 -12.96 7.77 -20.39
N ARG A 27 -12.96 7.36 -19.13
CA ARG A 27 -12.51 6.05 -18.65
C ARG A 27 -12.93 4.97 -19.66
N VAL A 28 -11.96 4.26 -20.22
CA VAL A 28 -12.23 3.11 -21.10
C VAL A 28 -13.03 2.08 -20.30
N GLN A 29 -14.16 1.69 -20.85
CA GLN A 29 -15.08 0.68 -20.33
C GLN A 29 -14.35 -0.67 -20.26
N ARG A 30 -14.55 -1.45 -19.19
CA ARG A 30 -13.95 -2.79 -19.03
C ARG A 30 -14.11 -3.59 -20.35
N PRO A 31 -13.04 -4.19 -20.90
CA PRO A 31 -13.17 -5.00 -22.11
C PRO A 31 -14.08 -6.20 -21.82
N GLN A 32 -15.21 -6.29 -22.52
CA GLN A 32 -15.97 -7.52 -22.61
C GLN A 32 -15.25 -8.47 -23.58
N ALA A 33 -15.13 -9.74 -23.19
CA ALA A 33 -14.57 -10.76 -24.06
C ALA A 33 -15.46 -10.93 -25.32
N LEU A 34 -14.91 -10.59 -26.48
CA LEU A 34 -15.48 -10.93 -27.77
C LEU A 34 -15.36 -12.45 -27.97
N ARG A 35 -16.50 -13.15 -28.05
CA ARG A 35 -16.52 -14.53 -28.50
C ARG A 35 -16.07 -14.57 -29.96
N THR A 36 -14.95 -15.22 -30.21
CA THR A 36 -14.45 -15.50 -31.56
C THR A 36 -15.44 -16.43 -32.27
N ARG A 37 -16.06 -15.93 -33.35
CA ARG A 37 -16.65 -16.77 -34.38
C ARG A 37 -15.57 -16.96 -35.44
N SER A 38 -15.12 -18.19 -35.61
CA SER A 38 -14.18 -18.61 -36.65
C SER A 38 -14.78 -18.33 -38.04
N LEU A 39 -14.15 -17.41 -38.77
CA LEU A 39 -14.29 -17.25 -40.22
C LEU A 39 -12.88 -17.10 -40.79
N ASP A 40 -12.08 -18.14 -40.61
CA ASP A 40 -11.03 -18.44 -41.59
C ASP A 40 -11.76 -19.02 -42.80
N GLU A 41 -11.77 -18.30 -43.95
CA GLU A 41 -11.81 -18.90 -45.31
C GLU A 41 -11.97 -17.91 -46.49
N GLN A 42 -11.58 -16.62 -46.39
CA GLN A 42 -11.52 -15.76 -47.59
C GLN A 42 -10.12 -15.20 -47.81
N ALA A 43 -9.45 -15.76 -48.84
CA ALA A 43 -8.14 -15.36 -49.33
C ALA A 43 -8.08 -13.86 -49.61
N LEU A 44 -7.08 -13.18 -49.03
CA LEU A 44 -6.79 -11.77 -49.30
C LEU A 44 -6.14 -11.64 -50.68
N PRO A 45 -6.51 -10.62 -51.49
CA PRO A 45 -5.86 -10.37 -52.76
C PRO A 45 -4.43 -9.86 -52.56
N GLU A 46 -3.48 -10.38 -53.35
CA GLU A 46 -2.08 -9.93 -53.36
C GLU A 46 -1.98 -8.46 -53.81
N LEU A 47 -1.39 -7.61 -52.97
CA LEU A 47 -1.06 -6.23 -53.29
C LEU A 47 0.35 -6.15 -53.90
N PRO A 48 0.62 -5.25 -54.86
CA PRO A 48 1.94 -5.13 -55.47
C PRO A 48 2.99 -4.70 -54.46
N VAL A 49 4.09 -5.46 -54.37
CA VAL A 49 5.23 -5.16 -53.51
C VAL A 49 6.07 -4.04 -54.14
N GLN A 50 5.97 -2.82 -53.62
CA GLN A 50 6.92 -1.75 -53.96
C GLN A 50 8.25 -2.02 -53.23
N PRO A 51 9.41 -1.98 -53.90
CA PRO A 51 10.69 -2.16 -53.23
C PRO A 51 10.89 -1.01 -52.23
N ALA A 52 11.02 -1.37 -50.95
CA ALA A 52 11.25 -0.43 -49.87
C ALA A 52 12.53 0.37 -50.13
N ALA A 53 12.40 1.70 -50.23
CA ALA A 53 13.52 2.60 -50.06
C ALA A 53 14.15 2.29 -48.70
N HIS A 54 15.42 1.91 -48.67
CA HIS A 54 16.11 1.57 -47.44
C HIS A 54 16.19 2.83 -46.57
N PRO A 55 15.55 2.88 -45.39
CA PRO A 55 15.75 3.98 -44.48
C PRO A 55 17.13 3.81 -43.87
N VAL A 56 18.00 4.81 -44.06
CA VAL A 56 19.24 4.95 -43.30
C VAL A 56 18.88 4.87 -41.81
N ALA A 57 19.41 3.87 -41.10
CA ALA A 57 19.17 3.71 -39.68
C ALA A 57 19.67 4.96 -38.93
N PRO A 58 18.83 5.64 -38.12
CA PRO A 58 19.31 6.74 -37.31
C PRO A 58 20.32 6.22 -36.27
N PRO A 59 21.25 7.07 -35.80
CA PRO A 59 22.24 6.65 -34.81
C PRO A 59 21.54 6.13 -33.55
N VAL A 60 21.94 4.92 -33.15
CA VAL A 60 21.39 4.18 -32.01
C VAL A 60 21.55 5.01 -30.74
N ASN A 61 20.45 5.54 -30.22
CA ASN A 61 20.44 6.22 -28.94
C ASN A 61 20.33 5.14 -27.84
N LEU A 62 21.42 4.88 -27.11
CA LEU A 62 21.48 3.86 -26.05
C LEU A 62 20.30 3.97 -25.06
N ARG A 63 19.82 5.20 -24.80
CA ARG A 63 18.64 5.47 -23.95
C ARG A 63 17.33 4.91 -24.49
N LEU A 64 17.17 4.84 -25.82
CA LEU A 64 16.00 4.22 -26.45
C LEU A 64 16.05 2.70 -26.28
N GLN A 65 17.24 2.09 -26.35
CA GLN A 65 17.41 0.66 -26.10
C GLN A 65 17.17 0.29 -24.63
N ASP A 66 17.63 1.14 -23.70
CA ASP A 66 17.36 0.98 -22.27
C ASP A 66 15.84 1.04 -21.99
N ALA A 67 15.13 2.00 -22.60
CA ALA A 67 13.68 2.08 -22.48
C ALA A 67 12.99 0.85 -23.09
N VAL A 68 13.38 0.43 -24.30
CA VAL A 68 12.77 -0.73 -24.99
C VAL A 68 13.01 -2.03 -24.22
N SER A 69 14.20 -2.22 -23.64
CA SER A 69 14.51 -3.40 -22.83
C SER A 69 13.78 -3.39 -21.48
N ALA A 70 13.62 -2.23 -20.83
CA ALA A 70 12.80 -2.10 -19.63
C ALA A 70 11.31 -2.42 -19.90
N TYR A 71 10.77 -1.98 -21.04
CA TYR A 71 9.42 -2.35 -21.47
C TYR A 71 9.30 -3.86 -21.76
N ALA A 72 10.26 -4.43 -22.48
CA ALA A 72 10.28 -5.87 -22.77
C ALA A 72 10.39 -6.74 -21.51
N GLN A 73 11.09 -6.27 -20.47
CA GLN A 73 11.14 -6.92 -19.16
C GLN A 73 9.81 -6.83 -18.40
N THR A 74 9.02 -5.79 -18.64
CA THR A 74 7.69 -5.63 -18.01
C THR A 74 6.66 -6.60 -18.60
N GLU A 75 6.78 -6.94 -19.88
CA GLU A 75 5.94 -7.94 -20.57
C GLU A 75 6.14 -9.37 -20.02
N GLN A 76 7.28 -9.66 -19.39
CA GLN A 76 7.54 -10.99 -18.81
C GLN A 76 6.74 -11.27 -17.53
N GLY A 77 6.00 -10.28 -17.00
CA GLY A 77 5.24 -10.41 -15.76
C GLY A 77 6.14 -10.75 -14.56
N PRO A 78 5.59 -10.78 -13.33
CA PRO A 78 6.34 -11.30 -12.20
C PRO A 78 6.72 -12.77 -12.46
N GLN A 79 8.01 -13.11 -12.33
CA GLN A 79 8.54 -14.47 -12.48
C GLN A 79 7.85 -15.50 -11.56
N GLN A 80 7.24 -15.03 -10.48
CA GLN A 80 6.48 -15.84 -9.55
C GLN A 80 4.98 -15.65 -9.77
N ALA A 81 4.26 -16.76 -9.96
CA ALA A 81 2.81 -16.76 -9.94
C ALA A 81 2.32 -16.12 -8.62
N ARG A 82 1.50 -15.07 -8.73
CA ARG A 82 0.90 -14.42 -7.56
C ARG A 82 0.07 -15.44 -6.79
N LYS A 83 0.57 -15.90 -5.64
CA LYS A 83 -0.21 -16.75 -4.74
C LYS A 83 -1.23 -15.87 -4.01
N PRO A 84 -2.50 -16.27 -3.94
CA PRO A 84 -3.48 -15.56 -3.13
C PRO A 84 -3.10 -15.69 -1.65
N LEU A 85 -2.87 -14.56 -0.98
CA LEU A 85 -2.73 -14.49 0.47
C LEU A 85 -4.11 -14.76 1.06
N THR A 86 -4.25 -15.87 1.79
CA THR A 86 -5.55 -16.35 2.25
C THR A 86 -5.61 -16.43 3.77
N LEU A 87 -4.48 -16.76 4.40
CA LEU A 87 -4.37 -16.94 5.84
C LEU A 87 -3.57 -15.82 6.50
N VAL A 88 -3.78 -15.63 7.80
CA VAL A 88 -2.99 -14.69 8.62
C VAL A 88 -1.52 -15.03 8.60
N SER A 89 -1.17 -16.33 8.60
CA SER A 89 0.20 -16.83 8.49
C SER A 89 0.95 -16.30 7.26
N ASP A 90 0.23 -15.91 6.21
CA ASP A 90 0.83 -15.42 4.97
C ASP A 90 1.32 -13.96 5.09
N VAL A 91 0.88 -13.22 6.12
CA VAL A 91 1.14 -11.78 6.28
C VAL A 91 1.57 -11.36 7.69
N MET A 92 1.41 -12.20 8.71
CA MET A 92 1.71 -11.85 10.10
C MET A 92 3.23 -11.77 10.36
N THR A 93 3.60 -10.94 11.34
CA THR A 93 4.96 -10.94 11.92
C THR A 93 5.02 -12.00 13.02
N GLN A 94 5.93 -12.97 12.89
CA GLN A 94 6.03 -14.10 13.84
C GLN A 94 6.71 -13.72 15.16
N GLU A 95 7.80 -12.95 15.11
CA GLU A 95 8.56 -12.52 16.29
C GLU A 95 8.26 -11.06 16.59
N ALA A 96 7.01 -10.77 16.96
CA ALA A 96 6.60 -9.43 17.32
C ALA A 96 7.24 -8.99 18.65
N LEU A 97 7.61 -7.71 18.74
CA LEU A 97 8.01 -7.10 20.01
C LEU A 97 6.83 -7.14 20.98
N THR A 98 7.03 -7.67 22.18
CA THR A 98 6.02 -7.74 23.25
C THR A 98 6.44 -6.93 24.46
N VAL A 99 5.46 -6.48 25.25
CA VAL A 99 5.69 -5.71 26.48
C VAL A 99 4.97 -6.39 27.66
N PRO A 100 5.56 -6.48 28.86
CA PRO A 100 4.86 -7.02 30.02
C PRO A 100 3.87 -5.99 30.62
N PRO A 101 2.75 -6.43 31.22
CA PRO A 101 1.72 -5.52 31.76
C PRO A 101 2.22 -4.64 32.91
N GLU A 102 3.22 -5.10 33.66
CA GLU A 102 3.86 -4.38 34.76
C GLU A 102 4.93 -3.37 34.32
N ALA A 103 5.32 -3.34 33.04
CA ALA A 103 6.26 -2.33 32.53
C ALA A 103 5.69 -0.92 32.71
N MET A 104 6.57 0.06 32.94
CA MET A 104 6.18 1.45 32.94
C MET A 104 5.93 1.92 31.51
N VAL A 105 4.91 2.76 31.33
CA VAL A 105 4.53 3.34 30.04
C VAL A 105 5.72 4.04 29.36
N ASN A 106 6.56 4.75 30.12
CA ASN A 106 7.74 5.40 29.58
C ASN A 106 8.73 4.41 28.93
N ASP A 107 9.01 3.31 29.63
CA ASP A 107 9.97 2.31 29.18
C ASP A 107 9.42 1.57 27.95
N ALA A 108 8.13 1.24 27.98
CA ALA A 108 7.44 0.64 26.85
C ALA A 108 7.43 1.58 25.63
N TRP A 109 7.09 2.86 25.82
CA TRP A 109 7.10 3.86 24.76
C TRP A 109 8.49 3.99 24.12
N GLN A 110 9.54 4.09 24.94
CA GLN A 110 10.91 4.17 24.48
C GLN A 110 11.30 2.91 23.69
N THR A 111 10.94 1.72 24.19
CA THR A 111 11.18 0.45 23.49
C THR A 111 10.49 0.45 22.12
N LEU A 112 9.22 0.86 22.03
CA LEU A 112 8.49 0.93 20.76
C LEU A 112 9.12 1.95 19.79
N ALA A 113 9.62 3.08 20.30
CA ALA A 113 10.30 4.10 19.52
C ALA A 113 11.63 3.59 18.95
N GLU A 114 12.47 2.97 19.79
CA GLU A 114 13.77 2.41 19.40
C GLU A 114 13.62 1.31 18.35
N HIS A 115 12.62 0.44 18.49
CA HIS A 115 12.30 -0.63 17.54
C HIS A 115 11.47 -0.17 16.33
N HIS A 116 11.15 1.13 16.23
CA HIS A 116 10.38 1.71 15.13
C HIS A 116 9.01 1.06 14.88
N VAL A 117 8.39 0.52 15.92
CA VAL A 117 7.07 -0.13 15.87
C VAL A 117 6.00 0.78 16.47
N ALA A 118 4.83 0.80 15.83
CA ALA A 118 3.71 1.63 16.24
C ALA A 118 2.88 1.01 17.38
N GLN A 119 2.98 -0.30 17.57
CA GLN A 119 2.20 -1.05 18.55
C GLN A 119 2.94 -2.32 18.99
N ALA A 120 2.60 -2.83 20.16
CA ALA A 120 3.12 -4.09 20.69
C ALA A 120 2.03 -4.85 21.47
N PRO A 121 1.91 -6.17 21.31
CA PRO A 121 1.09 -7.00 22.19
C PRO A 121 1.60 -6.94 23.63
N VAL A 122 0.67 -6.85 24.59
CA VAL A 122 0.98 -6.96 26.01
C VAL A 122 0.80 -8.40 26.44
N VAL A 123 1.84 -9.00 26.99
CA VAL A 123 1.90 -10.44 27.30
C VAL A 123 2.19 -10.66 28.77
N ASP A 124 1.36 -11.48 29.44
CA ASP A 124 1.54 -11.84 30.84
C ASP A 124 2.72 -12.81 31.07
N ALA A 125 3.06 -13.06 32.33
CA ALA A 125 4.13 -13.99 32.71
C ALA A 125 3.86 -15.46 32.28
N GLN A 126 2.64 -15.79 31.82
CA GLN A 126 2.28 -17.10 31.29
C GLN A 126 2.36 -17.15 29.75
N GLY A 127 2.79 -16.08 29.10
CA GLY A 127 2.88 -16.00 27.64
C GLY A 127 1.54 -15.74 26.95
N ARG A 128 0.52 -15.25 27.68
CA ARG A 128 -0.80 -14.95 27.11
C ARG A 128 -0.93 -13.48 26.79
N VAL A 129 -1.53 -13.17 25.64
CA VAL A 129 -1.87 -11.81 25.26
C VAL A 129 -3.02 -11.30 26.14
N VAL A 130 -2.79 -10.18 26.83
CA VAL A 130 -3.75 -9.55 27.75
C VAL A 130 -4.19 -8.16 27.29
N GLY A 131 -3.51 -7.59 26.30
CA GLY A 131 -3.86 -6.29 25.73
C GLY A 131 -2.98 -5.92 24.54
N LEU A 132 -3.23 -4.72 23.99
CA LEU A 132 -2.45 -4.12 22.91
C LEU A 132 -2.06 -2.70 23.30
N LEU A 133 -0.77 -2.38 23.22
CA LEU A 133 -0.26 -1.05 23.50
C LEU A 133 0.01 -0.31 22.20
N LEU A 134 -0.56 0.88 22.03
CA LEU A 134 -0.36 1.73 20.86
C LEU A 134 0.54 2.92 21.22
N ARG A 135 1.53 3.21 20.39
CA ARG A 135 2.41 4.39 20.58
C ARG A 135 1.64 5.70 20.47
N ALA A 136 0.57 5.72 19.66
CA ALA A 136 -0.28 6.89 19.47
C ALA A 136 -1.03 7.32 20.76
N ASP A 137 -1.35 6.38 21.64
CA ASP A 137 -2.05 6.67 22.92
C ASP A 137 -1.10 7.31 23.95
N MET A 138 0.19 7.22 23.69
CA MET A 138 1.28 7.79 24.50
C MET A 138 1.83 9.10 23.91
N ALA A 139 1.17 9.65 22.87
CA ALA A 139 1.53 10.89 22.18
C ALA A 139 1.72 12.16 23.06
N PRO A 140 1.16 12.29 24.28
CA PRO A 140 1.50 13.41 25.16
C PRO A 140 3.00 13.52 25.48
N LEU A 141 3.76 12.43 25.33
CA LEU A 141 5.22 12.44 25.52
C LEU A 141 5.97 13.22 24.43
N ASP A 142 5.43 13.32 23.21
CA ASP A 142 6.12 13.88 22.03
C ASP A 142 5.60 15.26 21.57
N LEU A 143 4.34 15.61 21.84
CA LEU A 143 3.65 16.73 21.18
C LEU A 143 3.23 17.87 22.14
N LEU A 144 4.20 18.65 22.62
CA LEU A 144 4.15 20.10 23.02
C LEU A 144 2.97 20.59 23.94
N PRO A 145 2.91 21.88 24.36
CA PRO A 145 3.50 22.41 25.59
C PRO A 145 2.44 23.17 26.41
N GLU A 146 1.21 22.66 26.49
CA GLU A 146 0.16 23.37 27.24
C GLU A 146 0.52 23.37 28.74
N PRO A 147 0.34 24.49 29.47
CA PRO A 147 0.57 24.54 30.92
C PRO A 147 -0.27 23.48 31.64
N GLY A 148 0.37 22.38 32.06
CA GLY A 148 -0.28 21.20 32.66
C GLY A 148 -0.08 19.90 31.89
N ALA A 149 0.24 19.96 30.59
CA ALA A 149 0.55 18.79 29.76
C ALA A 149 1.78 18.04 30.28
N VAL A 150 2.78 18.75 30.80
CA VAL A 150 3.99 18.15 31.40
C VAL A 150 3.64 17.28 32.61
N LYS A 151 2.72 17.74 33.48
CA LYS A 151 2.31 16.94 34.65
C LYS A 151 1.57 15.68 34.21
N GLN A 152 0.64 15.80 33.26
CA GLN A 152 -0.12 14.67 32.73
C GLN A 152 0.78 13.66 32.00
N ALA A 153 1.77 14.14 31.25
CA ALA A 153 2.76 13.28 30.60
C ALA A 153 3.63 12.55 31.62
N ILE A 154 4.09 13.22 32.68
CA ILE A 154 4.84 12.57 33.77
C ILE A 154 3.97 11.55 34.51
N ASP A 155 2.71 11.87 34.78
CA ASP A 155 1.78 10.97 35.45
C ASP A 155 1.51 9.74 34.57
N LEU A 156 1.27 9.93 33.27
CA LEU A 156 1.10 8.84 32.30
C LEU A 156 2.34 7.96 32.20
N ALA A 157 3.53 8.57 32.12
CA ALA A 157 4.83 7.89 32.02
C ALA A 157 5.09 6.92 33.19
N ARG A 158 4.54 7.23 34.37
CA ARG A 158 4.72 6.46 35.61
C ARG A 158 3.65 5.39 35.84
N ARG A 159 2.66 5.28 34.96
CA ARG A 159 1.63 4.24 35.05
C ARG A 159 2.14 2.92 34.47
N PRO A 160 1.67 1.78 34.99
CA PRO A 160 1.92 0.49 34.37
C PRO A 160 1.16 0.38 33.05
N VAL A 161 1.73 -0.34 32.09
CA VAL A 161 1.14 -0.60 30.77
C VAL A 161 -0.26 -1.19 30.88
N ALA A 162 -0.51 -2.05 31.87
CA ALA A 162 -1.82 -2.64 32.14
C ALA A 162 -2.96 -1.63 32.32
N GLU A 163 -2.66 -0.40 32.75
CA GLU A 163 -3.64 0.65 33.01
C GLU A 163 -3.96 1.53 31.78
N VAL A 164 -3.17 1.40 30.72
CA VAL A 164 -3.24 2.26 29.51
C VAL A 164 -3.52 1.44 28.26
N MET A 165 -3.07 0.19 28.21
CA MET A 165 -3.29 -0.71 27.07
C MET A 165 -4.77 -0.86 26.72
N VAL A 166 -5.03 -1.13 25.44
CA VAL A 166 -6.35 -1.60 25.02
C VAL A 166 -6.57 -2.99 25.56
N SER A 167 -7.57 -3.13 26.43
CA SER A 167 -7.98 -4.41 27.01
C SER A 167 -9.50 -4.43 27.25
N PRO A 168 -10.20 -5.55 26.96
CA PRO A 168 -9.69 -6.76 26.29
C PRO A 168 -9.36 -6.50 24.81
N VAL A 169 -8.37 -7.21 24.27
CA VAL A 169 -8.01 -7.16 22.84
C VAL A 169 -8.41 -8.44 22.12
N PRO A 170 -9.02 -8.38 20.92
CA PRO A 170 -9.19 -9.55 20.08
C PRO A 170 -7.83 -10.06 19.58
N ALA A 171 -7.56 -11.35 19.75
CA ALA A 171 -6.39 -12.02 19.20
C ALA A 171 -6.78 -12.99 18.07
N VAL A 172 -5.88 -13.25 17.14
CA VAL A 172 -6.16 -14.07 15.96
C VAL A 172 -5.14 -15.19 15.79
N ALA A 173 -5.62 -16.40 15.46
CA ALA A 173 -4.75 -17.52 15.14
C ALA A 173 -4.18 -17.44 13.72
N ALA A 174 -2.96 -17.95 13.53
CA ALA A 174 -2.25 -17.92 12.26
C ALA A 174 -2.98 -18.60 11.10
N ASP A 175 -3.82 -19.59 11.39
CA ASP A 175 -4.63 -20.34 10.43
C ASP A 175 -5.99 -19.68 10.13
N THR A 176 -6.25 -18.49 10.70
CA THR A 176 -7.46 -17.72 10.42
C THR A 176 -7.40 -17.13 9.02
N GLU A 177 -8.53 -17.09 8.33
CA GLU A 177 -8.63 -16.43 7.03
C GLU A 177 -8.48 -14.91 7.14
N LEU A 178 -7.68 -14.31 6.26
CA LEU A 178 -7.39 -12.87 6.25
C LEU A 178 -8.64 -12.01 6.10
N ARG A 179 -9.64 -12.48 5.35
CA ARG A 179 -10.97 -11.84 5.21
C ARG A 179 -11.67 -11.62 6.54
N ARG A 180 -11.50 -12.55 7.49
CA ARG A 180 -12.15 -12.47 8.81
C ARG A 180 -11.42 -11.47 9.69
N VAL A 181 -10.10 -11.42 9.61
CA VAL A 181 -9.28 -10.40 10.27
C VAL A 181 -9.63 -8.99 9.79
N ALA A 182 -9.77 -8.81 8.49
CA ALA A 182 -10.17 -7.53 7.91
C ALA A 182 -11.51 -7.02 8.48
N ALA A 183 -12.49 -7.91 8.65
CA ALA A 183 -13.76 -7.54 9.28
C ALA A 183 -13.56 -7.08 10.74
N VAL A 184 -12.78 -7.82 11.55
CA VAL A 184 -12.51 -7.45 12.95
C VAL A 184 -11.77 -6.11 13.04
N LEU A 185 -10.79 -5.86 12.18
CA LEU A 185 -10.07 -4.57 12.15
C LEU A 185 -11.01 -3.40 11.81
N LEU A 186 -11.92 -3.59 10.86
CA LEU A 186 -12.91 -2.58 10.49
C LEU A 186 -13.94 -2.32 11.59
N ASP A 187 -14.38 -3.39 12.27
CA ASP A 187 -15.38 -3.29 13.34
C ASP A 187 -14.79 -2.66 14.62
N THR A 188 -13.53 -2.96 14.93
CA THR A 188 -12.85 -2.48 16.16
C THR A 188 -12.11 -1.16 15.98
N GLY A 189 -11.73 -0.82 14.75
CA GLY A 189 -10.87 0.33 14.46
C GLY A 189 -9.42 0.17 14.92
N LEU A 190 -9.01 -1.03 15.34
CA LEU A 190 -7.64 -1.29 15.76
C LEU A 190 -6.68 -1.28 14.55
N PRO A 191 -5.45 -0.75 14.71
CA PRO A 191 -4.48 -0.73 13.62
C PRO A 191 -3.85 -2.10 13.32
N GLY A 192 -3.97 -3.06 14.24
CA GLY A 192 -3.63 -4.46 14.02
C GLY A 192 -4.13 -5.34 15.17
N LEU A 193 -3.97 -6.65 15.02
CA LEU A 193 -4.36 -7.63 16.03
C LEU A 193 -3.15 -8.50 16.40
N PRO A 194 -3.00 -8.84 17.69
CA PRO A 194 -2.04 -9.84 18.15
C PRO A 194 -2.43 -11.27 17.78
#